data_AF-A0A9E2UDU1-F1
#
_entry.id   AF-A0A9E2UDU1-F1
#
_cell.length_a   1.000
_cell.length_b   1.000
_cell.length_c   1.000
_cell.angle_alpha   90.00
_cell.angle_beta   90.00
_cell.angle_gamma   90.00
#
_symmetry.space_group_name_H-M   'P 1'
#
loop_
_entity.id
_entity.type
_entity.pdbx_description
1 polymer ?
#
loop_
_entity_poly.entity_id
_entity_poly.type
_entity_poly.pdbx_seq_one_letter_code
_entity_poly.pdbx_strand_id
1 'polypeptide(L)'
;MLLFDVFRKRAGGRTAYEGFEQVVLGILVFIISLIIVYSLILVVIDLADHFNTGIIFVETGALKDTFGLILTVIILLEFNHSIVLALRQRAGAVQVRIIVLITIIVLARKLVLLDYTEASAETLLGLGGLALSLGGLYWLISDRDQPRRAPSPTMD
;
A
#
# COMPACT_ATOMS: atom_id res chain seq x y z
N MET A 1 -16.03 12.34 -13.18
CA MET A 1 -17.24 12.53 -12.34
C MET A 1 -17.08 11.97 -10.91
N LEU A 2 -16.22 10.96 -10.66
CA LEU A 2 -16.01 10.36 -9.33
C LEU A 2 -15.11 11.15 -8.34
N LEU A 3 -14.46 12.26 -8.76
CA LEU A 3 -13.50 12.99 -7.92
C LEU A 3 -14.14 14.13 -7.11
N PHE A 4 -15.30 14.65 -7.52
CA PHE A 4 -15.89 15.87 -6.93
C PHE A 4 -16.92 15.61 -5.82
N ASP A 5 -17.46 14.40 -5.71
CA ASP A 5 -18.48 14.09 -4.70
C ASP A 5 -17.92 13.91 -3.28
N VAL A 6 -16.59 13.95 -3.12
CA VAL A 6 -15.91 13.84 -1.82
C VAL A 6 -16.11 15.08 -0.94
N PHE A 7 -16.43 16.24 -1.52
CA PHE A 7 -16.35 17.53 -0.82
C PHE A 7 -17.59 17.98 -0.03
N ARG A 8 -18.73 17.27 -0.12
CA ARG A 8 -20.01 17.86 0.31
C ARG A 8 -20.91 16.91 1.09
N LYS A 9 -20.67 16.79 2.41
CA LYS A 9 -21.68 16.92 3.50
C LYS A 9 -21.24 16.21 4.79
N ARG A 10 -20.96 16.98 5.83
CA ARG A 10 -21.77 17.05 7.07
C ARG A 10 -21.17 18.13 7.97
N ALA A 11 -21.83 19.28 8.01
CA ALA A 11 -21.56 20.32 8.98
C ALA A 11 -22.19 19.90 10.32
N GLY A 12 -21.34 19.51 11.27
CA GLY A 12 -21.66 19.39 12.68
C GLY A 12 -20.37 19.70 13.44
N GLY A 13 -20.29 20.90 14.04
CA GLY A 13 -19.20 21.39 14.89
C GLY A 13 -17.78 20.91 14.55
N ARG A 14 -17.18 21.42 13.45
CA ARG A 14 -15.77 21.11 13.12
C ARG A 14 -14.86 21.69 14.20
N THR A 15 -14.16 20.84 14.95
CA THR A 15 -13.02 21.30 15.75
C THR A 15 -11.95 21.84 14.79
N ALA A 16 -11.17 22.85 15.21
CA ALA A 16 -10.11 23.41 14.37
C ALA A 16 -9.09 22.35 13.89
N TYR A 17 -8.89 21.32 14.72
CA TYR A 17 -8.05 20.17 14.43
C TYR A 17 -8.56 19.34 13.25
N GLU A 18 -9.86 19.03 13.18
CA GLU A 18 -10.44 18.29 12.06
C GLU A 18 -10.30 19.03 10.73
N GLY A 19 -10.42 20.37 10.76
CA GLY A 19 -10.21 21.21 9.58
C GLY A 19 -8.76 21.17 9.10
N PHE A 20 -7.80 21.25 10.03
CA PHE A 20 -6.38 21.10 9.74
C PHE A 20 -6.06 19.71 9.14
N GLU A 21 -6.56 18.65 9.77
CA GLU A 21 -6.37 17.27 9.31
C GLU A 21 -6.86 17.07 7.88
N GLN A 22 -8.07 17.55 7.55
CA GLN A 22 -8.63 17.44 6.20
C GLN A 22 -7.79 18.17 5.14
N VAL A 23 -7.25 19.35 5.48
CA VAL A 23 -6.38 20.12 4.58
C VAL A 23 -5.07 19.36 4.32
N VAL A 24 -4.42 18.87 5.38
CA VAL A 24 -3.15 18.14 5.26
C VAL A 24 -3.32 16.85 4.47
N LEU A 25 -4.34 16.04 4.79
CA LEU A 25 -4.61 14.79 4.07
C LEU A 25 -4.98 15.08 2.60
N GLY A 26 -5.70 16.16 2.31
CA GLY A 26 -6.01 16.57 0.94
C GLY A 26 -4.77 16.94 0.13
N ILE A 27 -3.85 17.70 0.72
CA ILE A 27 -2.55 18.03 0.10
C ILE A 27 -1.74 16.75 -0.13
N LEU A 28 -1.72 15.84 0.83
CA LEU A 28 -0.98 14.59 0.73
C LEU A 28 -1.50 13.72 -0.42
N VAL A 29 -2.82 13.54 -0.53
CA VAL A 29 -3.45 12.81 -1.65
C VAL A 29 -3.10 13.45 -2.98
N PHE A 30 -3.12 14.78 -3.07
CA PHE A 30 -2.77 15.49 -4.30
C PHE A 30 -1.31 15.22 -4.71
N ILE A 31 -0.36 15.38 -3.78
CA ILE A 31 1.06 15.14 -4.05
C ILE A 31 1.31 13.69 -4.46
N ILE A 32 0.76 12.72 -3.72
CA ILE A 32 0.94 11.30 -4.04
C ILE A 32 0.33 10.97 -5.41
N SER A 33 -0.82 11.56 -5.75
CA SER A 33 -1.44 11.35 -7.07
C SER A 33 -0.54 11.84 -8.21
N LEU A 34 0.16 12.97 -8.03
CA LEU A 34 1.15 13.45 -8.99
C LEU A 34 2.34 12.49 -9.12
N ILE A 35 2.84 11.97 -8.00
CA ILE A 35 3.93 10.98 -7.99
C ILE A 35 3.50 9.71 -8.72
N ILE A 36 2.27 9.23 -8.51
CA ILE A 36 1.74 8.04 -9.20
C ILE A 36 1.74 8.26 -10.72
N VAL A 37 1.24 9.40 -11.20
CA VAL A 37 1.22 9.71 -12.64
C VAL A 37 2.63 9.77 -13.20
N TYR A 38 3.55 10.44 -12.50
CA TYR A 38 4.95 10.50 -12.89
C TYR A 38 5.59 9.11 -12.96
N SER A 39 5.41 8.28 -11.93
CA SER A 39 5.93 6.91 -11.89
C SER A 39 5.34 6.02 -12.99
N LEU A 40 4.06 6.19 -13.33
CA LEU A 40 3.44 5.48 -14.45
C LEU A 40 4.08 5.85 -15.79
N ILE A 41 4.33 7.15 -16.02
CA ILE A 41 5.02 7.61 -17.24
C ILE A 41 6.42 6.99 -17.32
N LEU A 42 7.17 7.00 -16.22
CA LEU A 42 8.49 6.36 -16.17
C LEU A 42 8.44 4.87 -16.50
N VAL A 43 7.50 4.12 -15.94
CA VAL A 43 7.32 2.69 -16.24
C VAL A 43 7.06 2.46 -17.72
N VAL A 44 6.22 3.30 -18.35
CA VAL A 44 5.90 3.17 -19.78
C VAL A 44 7.13 3.47 -20.65
N ILE A 45 7.90 4.51 -20.32
CA ILE A 45 9.13 4.86 -21.05
C ILE A 45 10.14 3.72 -20.91
N ASP A 46 10.40 3.26 -19.69
CA ASP A 46 11.33 2.17 -19.40
C ASP A 46 10.94 0.90 -20.16
N LEU A 47 9.66 0.54 -20.13
CA LEU A 47 9.16 -0.62 -20.86
C LEU A 47 9.33 -0.47 -22.38
N ALA A 48 9.08 0.72 -22.93
CA ALA A 48 9.23 0.99 -24.36
C ALA A 48 10.70 0.88 -24.82
N ASP A 49 11.64 1.39 -24.02
CA ASP A 49 13.08 1.28 -24.30
C ASP A 49 13.54 -0.18 -24.29
N HIS A 50 13.08 -0.96 -23.31
CA HIS A 50 13.39 -2.39 -23.23
C HIS A 50 12.80 -3.21 -24.38
N PHE A 51 11.58 -2.92 -24.83
CA PHE A 51 10.98 -3.58 -26.01
C PHE A 51 11.78 -3.36 -27.29
N ASN A 52 12.41 -2.19 -27.44
CA ASN A 52 13.23 -1.89 -28.61
C ASN A 52 14.58 -2.65 -28.62
N THR A 53 15.00 -3.19 -27.47
CA THR A 53 16.30 -3.85 -27.28
C THR A 53 16.27 -5.38 -27.49
N GLY A 54 15.07 -5.99 -27.59
CA GLY A 54 14.89 -7.41 -27.95
C GLY A 54 14.99 -8.42 -26.78
N ILE A 55 15.22 -9.70 -27.09
CA ILE A 55 15.09 -10.88 -26.20
C ILE A 55 16.15 -10.94 -25.06
N ILE A 56 17.18 -10.08 -25.06
CA ILE A 56 18.24 -10.03 -24.01
C ILE A 56 17.70 -9.48 -22.67
N PHE A 57 16.45 -9.01 -22.64
CA PHE A 57 15.75 -8.44 -21.49
C PHE A 57 15.68 -9.32 -20.23
N VAL A 58 15.60 -10.66 -20.38
CA VAL A 58 15.43 -11.56 -19.24
C VAL A 58 16.74 -11.81 -18.50
N GLU A 59 17.88 -11.80 -19.20
CA GLU A 59 19.18 -12.17 -18.62
C GLU A 59 19.91 -11.01 -17.94
N THR A 60 19.50 -9.76 -18.18
CA THR A 60 20.21 -8.55 -17.72
C THR A 60 19.66 -7.93 -16.43
N GLY A 61 18.65 -8.54 -15.79
CA GLY A 61 18.03 -7.99 -14.57
C GLY A 61 16.96 -6.91 -14.82
N ALA A 62 16.83 -6.40 -16.05
CA ALA A 62 15.85 -5.40 -16.46
C ALA A 62 14.39 -5.78 -16.11
N LEU A 63 14.04 -7.06 -16.23
CA LEU A 63 12.72 -7.56 -15.81
C LEU A 63 12.46 -7.33 -14.31
N LYS A 64 13.46 -7.59 -13.45
CA LYS A 64 13.33 -7.37 -12.01
C LYS A 64 13.15 -5.87 -11.72
N ASP A 65 13.90 -5.01 -12.39
CA ASP A 65 13.80 -3.56 -12.23
C ASP A 65 12.43 -3.03 -12.65
N THR A 66 11.91 -3.49 -13.80
CA THR A 66 10.56 -3.16 -14.27
C THR A 66 9.49 -3.60 -13.25
N PHE A 67 9.57 -4.84 -12.75
CA PHE A 67 8.67 -5.29 -11.68
C PHE A 67 8.80 -4.42 -10.42
N GLY A 68 10.01 -4.00 -10.08
CA GLY A 68 10.27 -3.11 -8.95
C GLY A 68 9.59 -1.75 -9.07
N LEU A 69 9.55 -1.19 -10.28
CA LEU A 69 8.84 0.05 -10.58
C LEU A 69 7.32 -0.14 -10.53
N ILE A 70 6.80 -1.24 -11.10
CA ILE A 70 5.37 -1.57 -11.04
C ILE A 70 4.91 -1.76 -9.59
N LEU A 71 5.68 -2.48 -8.77
CA LEU A 71 5.38 -2.66 -7.36
C LEU A 71 5.39 -1.34 -6.60
N THR A 72 6.29 -0.40 -6.93
CA THR A 72 6.27 0.96 -6.36
C THR A 72 4.97 1.69 -6.70
N VAL A 73 4.49 1.60 -7.95
CA VAL A 73 3.22 2.21 -8.36
C VAL A 73 2.05 1.60 -7.58
N ILE A 74 2.02 0.28 -7.41
CA ILE A 74 0.98 -0.41 -6.62
C ILE A 74 1.02 0.05 -5.16
N ILE A 75 2.20 0.12 -4.54
CA ILE A 75 2.36 0.62 -3.17
C ILE A 75 1.83 2.06 -3.04
N LEU A 76 2.16 2.94 -3.99
CA LEU A 76 1.69 4.33 -3.98
C LEU A 76 0.17 4.42 -4.14
N LEU A 77 -0.43 3.61 -5.02
CA LEU A 77 -1.88 3.55 -5.19
C LEU A 77 -2.58 3.10 -3.92
N GLU A 78 -2.08 2.03 -3.29
CA GLU A 78 -2.64 1.50 -2.05
C GLU A 78 -2.51 2.50 -0.90
N PHE A 79 -1.37 3.16 -0.80
CA PHE A 79 -1.13 4.21 0.20
C PHE A 79 -2.05 5.42 -0.01
N ASN A 80 -2.19 5.90 -1.25
CA ASN A 80 -3.10 6.99 -1.60
C ASN A 80 -4.56 6.63 -1.25
N HIS A 81 -4.98 5.40 -1.57
CA HIS A 81 -6.31 4.90 -1.25
C HIS A 81 -6.54 4.81 0.26
N SER A 82 -5.55 4.35 1.03
CA SER A 82 -5.60 4.33 2.50
C SER A 82 -5.80 5.72 3.11
N ILE A 83 -5.11 6.74 2.57
CA ILE A 83 -5.27 8.14 3.01
C ILE A 83 -6.67 8.67 2.66
N VAL A 84 -7.16 8.38 1.45
CA VAL A 84 -8.53 8.75 1.04
C VAL A 84 -9.57 8.08 1.94
N LEU A 85 -9.33 6.85 2.39
CA LEU A 85 -10.21 6.18 3.34
C LEU A 85 -10.18 6.86 4.71
N ALA A 86 -9.01 7.28 5.18
CA ALA A 86 -8.86 8.04 6.42
C ALA A 86 -9.62 9.38 6.40
N LEU A 87 -9.64 10.06 5.25
CA LEU A 87 -10.45 11.26 5.03
C LEU A 87 -11.96 11.00 5.17
N ARG A 88 -12.43 9.80 4.82
CA ARG A 88 -13.87 9.45 4.78
C ARG A 88 -14.39 8.91 6.11
N GLN A 89 -13.61 8.08 6.79
CA GLN A 89 -14.01 7.42 8.02
C GLN A 89 -13.22 8.05 9.18
N ARG A 90 -13.87 8.89 9.99
CA ARG A 90 -13.32 9.49 11.23
C ARG A 90 -13.04 8.44 12.32
N ALA A 91 -12.36 7.34 11.99
CA ALA A 91 -12.25 6.16 12.82
C ALA A 91 -10.84 5.56 12.71
N GLY A 92 -9.99 5.94 13.67
CA GLY A 92 -8.58 5.54 13.79
C GLY A 92 -8.31 4.06 14.10
N ALA A 93 -9.26 3.14 13.88
CA ALA A 93 -9.08 1.70 14.13
C ALA A 93 -8.96 0.87 12.84
N VAL A 94 -9.77 1.13 11.81
CA VAL A 94 -9.77 0.35 10.55
C VAL A 94 -8.52 0.63 9.70
N GLN A 95 -7.90 1.81 9.87
CA GLN A 95 -6.72 2.21 9.11
C GLN A 95 -5.45 1.44 9.50
N VAL A 96 -5.32 1.02 10.76
CA VAL A 96 -4.11 0.34 11.24
C VAL A 96 -3.87 -0.95 10.47
N ARG A 97 -4.94 -1.72 10.19
CA ARG A 97 -4.85 -2.94 9.38
C ARG A 97 -4.31 -2.64 7.99
N ILE A 98 -4.84 -1.62 7.31
CA ILE A 98 -4.42 -1.24 5.95
C ILE A 98 -2.96 -0.78 5.94
N ILE A 99 -2.52 -0.01 6.95
CA ILE A 99 -1.11 0.40 7.07
C ILE A 99 -0.20 -0.82 7.25
N VAL A 100 -0.61 -1.81 8.03
CA VAL A 100 0.15 -3.06 8.20
C VAL A 100 0.20 -3.85 6.88
N LEU A 101 -0.90 -3.94 6.12
CA LEU A 101 -0.89 -4.55 4.80
C LEU A 101 0.08 -3.84 3.84
N ILE A 102 0.06 -2.51 3.80
CA ILE A 102 0.99 -1.71 2.99
C ILE A 102 2.43 -2.02 3.40
N THR A 103 2.70 -2.11 4.70
CA THR A 103 4.03 -2.46 5.22
C THR A 103 4.49 -3.84 4.75
N ILE A 104 3.58 -4.83 4.77
CA ILE A 104 3.86 -6.18 4.27
C ILE A 104 4.16 -6.15 2.76
N ILE A 105 3.38 -5.41 1.96
CA ILE A 105 3.61 -5.28 0.51
C ILE A 105 4.95 -4.57 0.22
N VAL A 106 5.28 -3.53 0.99
CA VAL A 106 6.57 -2.82 0.90
C VAL A 106 7.73 -3.76 1.21
N LEU A 107 7.61 -4.58 2.26
CA LEU A 107 8.62 -5.60 2.58
C LEU A 107 8.70 -6.66 1.47
N ALA A 108 7.56 -7.11 0.94
CA ALA A 108 7.51 -8.09 -0.14
C ALA A 108 8.24 -7.57 -1.39
N ARG A 109 8.10 -6.28 -1.74
CA ARG A 109 8.89 -5.66 -2.82
C ARG A 109 10.40 -5.77 -2.57
N LYS A 110 10.86 -5.59 -1.32
CA LYS A 110 12.29 -5.74 -0.97
C LYS A 110 12.78 -7.18 -1.14
N LEU A 111 11.90 -8.18 -0.94
CA LEU A 111 12.21 -9.59 -1.20
C LEU A 111 12.31 -9.88 -2.69
N VAL A 112 11.33 -9.42 -3.49
CA VAL A 112 11.30 -9.65 -4.94
C VAL A 112 12.53 -9.04 -5.64
N LEU A 113 13.01 -7.90 -5.16
CA LEU A 113 14.16 -7.18 -5.73
C LEU A 113 15.51 -7.58 -5.14
N LEU A 114 15.55 -8.55 -4.21
CA LEU A 114 16.79 -8.97 -3.60
C LEU A 114 17.65 -9.78 -4.58
N ASP A 115 18.95 -9.49 -4.61
CA ASP A 115 19.92 -10.39 -5.22
C ASP A 115 20.35 -11.46 -4.22
N TYR A 116 19.87 -12.68 -4.44
CA TYR A 116 20.14 -13.83 -3.59
C TYR A 116 21.54 -14.41 -3.78
N THR A 117 22.28 -14.00 -4.81
CA THR A 117 23.66 -14.45 -5.02
C THR A 117 24.66 -13.68 -4.16
N GLU A 118 24.35 -12.41 -3.86
CA GLU A 118 25.16 -11.54 -2.99
C GLU A 118 24.64 -11.43 -1.56
N ALA A 119 23.40 -11.89 -1.30
CA ALA A 119 22.79 -11.80 0.03
C ALA A 119 23.47 -12.70 1.06
N SER A 120 23.96 -12.11 2.16
CA SER A 120 24.48 -12.86 3.30
C SER A 120 23.36 -13.63 4.01
N ALA A 121 23.72 -14.76 4.65
CA ALA A 121 22.78 -15.54 5.46
C ALA A 121 22.12 -14.70 6.56
N GLU A 122 22.87 -13.76 7.16
CA GLU A 122 22.35 -12.82 8.16
C GLU A 122 21.26 -11.91 7.58
N THR A 123 21.42 -11.43 6.34
CA THR A 123 20.42 -10.60 5.66
C THR A 123 19.14 -11.38 5.39
N LEU A 124 19.26 -12.62 4.92
CA LEU A 124 18.11 -13.49 4.65
C LEU A 124 17.37 -13.85 5.95
N LEU A 125 18.09 -14.16 7.03
CA LEU A 125 17.50 -14.42 8.35
C LEU A 125 16.83 -13.17 8.92
N GLY A 126 17.43 -11.99 8.78
CA GLY A 126 16.84 -10.72 9.19
C GLY A 126 15.55 -10.40 8.45
N LEU A 127 15.53 -10.61 7.13
CA LEU A 127 14.33 -10.46 6.30
C LEU A 127 13.23 -11.48 6.66
N GLY A 128 13.61 -12.73 6.92
CA GLY A 128 12.70 -13.76 7.42
C GLY A 128 12.10 -13.39 8.78
N GLY A 129 12.91 -12.89 9.71
CA GLY A 129 12.47 -12.40 11.02
C GLY A 129 11.49 -11.22 10.91
N LEU A 130 11.77 -10.25 10.03
CA LEU A 130 10.86 -9.14 9.73
C LEU A 130 9.53 -9.64 9.14
N ALA A 131 9.58 -10.56 8.19
CA ALA A 131 8.38 -11.14 7.58
C ALA A 131 7.51 -11.88 8.61
N LEU A 132 8.14 -12.69 9.48
CA LEU A 132 7.44 -13.38 10.57
C LEU A 132 6.86 -12.41 11.60
N SER A 133 7.60 -11.36 11.97
CA SER A 133 7.13 -10.34 12.92
C SER A 133 5.93 -9.58 12.38
N LEU A 134 5.95 -9.15 11.11
CA LEU A 134 4.82 -8.48 10.47
C LEU A 134 3.62 -9.43 10.28
N GLY A 135 3.86 -10.70 9.95
CA GLY A 135 2.82 -11.73 9.89
C GLY A 135 2.13 -11.93 11.25
N GLY A 136 2.91 -11.98 12.33
CA GLY A 136 2.39 -12.06 13.70
C GLY A 136 1.60 -10.81 14.11
N LEU A 137 2.09 -9.61 13.77
CA LEU A 137 1.38 -8.36 13.99
C LEU A 137 0.04 -8.32 13.25
N TYR A 138 0.03 -8.73 11.98
CA TYR A 138 -1.19 -8.82 11.18
C TYR A 138 -2.19 -9.80 11.79
N TRP A 139 -1.74 -10.99 12.21
CA TRP A 139 -2.59 -11.99 12.86
C TRP A 139 -3.24 -11.42 14.13
N LEU A 140 -2.46 -10.80 15.01
CA LEU A 140 -2.95 -10.23 16.28
C LEU A 140 -3.99 -9.11 16.09
N ILE A 141 -3.80 -8.26 15.07
CA ILE A 141 -4.77 -7.21 14.72
C ILE A 141 -6.03 -7.84 14.11
N SER A 142 -5.87 -8.84 13.25
CA SER A 142 -7.01 -9.47 12.54
C SER A 142 -7.92 -10.30 13.44
N ASP A 143 -7.39 -10.92 14.50
CA ASP A 143 -8.16 -11.80 15.39
C ASP A 143 -9.16 -11.03 16.27
N ARG A 144 -8.92 -9.74 16.49
CA ARG A 144 -9.81 -8.86 17.28
C ARG A 144 -11.07 -8.44 16.54
N ASP A 145 -11.15 -8.69 15.24
CA ASP A 145 -12.27 -8.28 14.37
C ASP A 145 -13.25 -9.42 14.06
N GLN A 146 -13.10 -10.64 14.62
CA GLN A 146 -14.09 -11.70 14.43
C GLN A 146 -15.42 -11.29 15.08
N PRO A 147 -16.50 -11.03 14.30
CA PRO A 147 -17.81 -10.86 14.88
C PRO A 147 -18.17 -12.20 15.50
N ARG A 148 -18.43 -12.22 16.81
CA ARG A 148 -19.04 -13.38 17.49
C ARG A 148 -20.21 -13.84 16.64
N ARG A 149 -20.06 -14.97 15.93
CA ARG A 149 -21.18 -15.66 15.30
C ARG A 149 -22.13 -16.01 16.44
N ALA A 150 -23.25 -15.30 16.53
CA ALA A 150 -24.32 -15.67 17.44
C ALA A 150 -24.76 -17.10 17.10
N PRO A 151 -24.95 -17.98 18.10
CA PRO A 151 -25.47 -19.33 17.85
C PRO A 151 -26.80 -19.22 17.11
N SER A 152 -26.96 -20.02 16.05
CA SER A 152 -28.24 -20.19 15.37
C SER A 152 -29.30 -20.61 16.39
N PRO A 153 -30.47 -19.95 16.46
CA PRO A 153 -31.56 -20.42 17.31
C PRO A 153 -31.93 -21.83 16.88
N THR A 154 -31.82 -22.79 17.79
CA THR A 154 -32.42 -24.11 17.64
C THR A 154 -33.93 -23.90 17.57
N MET A 155 -34.54 -24.24 16.43
CA MET A 155 -35.98 -24.39 16.31
C MET A 155 -36.34 -25.75 16.88
N ASP A 156 -36.74 -25.78 18.15
CA ASP A 156 -37.50 -26.88 18.78
C ASP A 156 -38.81 -26.29 19.32
#